data_AF-X1CRZ2-F1
#
_entry.id   AF-X1CRZ2-F1
#
_cell.length_a   1.000
_cell.length_b   1.000
_cell.length_c   1.000
_cell.angle_alpha   90.00
_cell.angle_beta   90.00
_cell.angle_gamma   90.00
#
_symmetry.space_group_name_H-M   'P 1'
#
loop_
_entity.id
_entity.type
_entity.pdbx_description
1 polymer ?
#
loop_
_entity_poly.entity_id
_entity_poly.type
_entity_poly.pdbx_seq_one_letter_code
_entity_poly.pdbx_strand_id
1 'polypeptide(L)'
;MVNELKMVFDRMGIDIWEVIEAAKTKPFGFKVFYPGPGLGGHCIPIDPFYLTWKAREYDLTTRFIELAGEVNISIPYYVVEKVIDALNKRGKALK
;
A
#
# COMPACT_ATOMS: atom_id res chain seq x y z
N MET A 1 -3.08 1.64 4.16
CA MET A 1 -4.42 1.01 4.11
C MET A 1 -4.61 0.11 2.88
N VAL A 2 -4.88 0.58 1.66
CA VAL A 2 -5.21 -0.35 0.54
C VAL A 2 -4.06 -1.31 0.18
N ASN A 3 -2.83 -0.82 0.20
CA ASN A 3 -1.64 -1.66 0.01
C ASN A 3 -1.41 -2.68 1.13
N GLU A 4 -1.84 -2.39 2.36
CA GLU A 4 -1.79 -3.34 3.48
C GLU A 4 -2.85 -4.44 3.29
N LEU A 5 -4.09 -4.06 2.92
CA LEU A 5 -5.15 -5.01 2.60
C LEU A 5 -4.76 -5.95 1.45
N LYS A 6 -4.06 -5.44 0.43
CA LYS A 6 -3.48 -6.26 -0.64
C LYS A 6 -2.62 -7.40 -0.08
N MET A 7 -1.72 -7.11 0.86
CA MET A 7 -0.83 -8.11 1.45
C MET A 7 -1.59 -9.12 2.32
N VAL A 8 -2.57 -8.65 3.08
CA VAL A 8 -3.41 -9.50 3.93
C VAL A 8 -4.25 -10.45 3.06
N PHE A 9 -4.95 -9.92 2.06
CA PHE A 9 -5.83 -10.71 1.20
C PHE A 9 -5.07 -11.69 0.31
N ASP A 10 -3.87 -11.34 -0.16
CA ASP A 10 -3.02 -12.29 -0.89
C ASP A 10 -2.70 -13.53 -0.05
N ARG A 11 -2.40 -13.36 1.26
CA ARG A 11 -2.17 -14.50 2.18
C ARG A 11 -3.43 -15.29 2.48
N MET A 12 -4.60 -14.66 2.41
CA MET A 12 -5.90 -15.30 2.60
C MET A 12 -6.41 -15.98 1.31
N GLY A 13 -5.74 -15.81 0.17
CA GLY A 13 -6.23 -16.27 -1.13
C GLY A 13 -7.44 -15.49 -1.64
N ILE A 14 -7.60 -14.24 -1.21
CA ILE A 14 -8.70 -13.35 -1.60
C ILE A 14 -8.19 -12.33 -2.62
N ASP A 15 -8.95 -12.11 -3.70
CA ASP A 15 -8.63 -11.07 -4.67
C ASP A 15 -9.08 -9.68 -4.17
N ILE A 16 -8.09 -8.82 -3.88
CA ILE A 16 -8.31 -7.43 -3.50
C ILE A 16 -9.10 -6.63 -4.54
N TRP A 17 -9.00 -6.96 -5.83
CA TRP A 17 -9.74 -6.27 -6.89
C TRP A 17 -11.23 -6.58 -6.82
N GLU A 18 -11.60 -7.84 -6.58
CA GLU A 18 -13.00 -8.22 -6.36
C GLU A 18 -13.57 -7.55 -5.12
N VAL A 19 -12.80 -7.48 -4.03
CA VAL A 19 -13.21 -6.78 -2.80
C VAL A 19 -13.45 -5.30 -3.05
N ILE A 20 -12.57 -4.64 -3.82
CA ILE A 20 -12.73 -3.22 -4.18
C ILE A 20 -13.96 -3.00 -5.06
N GLU A 21 -14.18 -3.84 -6.07
CA GLU A 21 -15.36 -3.74 -6.93
C GLU A 21 -16.66 -3.95 -6.16
N ALA A 22 -16.69 -4.93 -5.24
CA ALA A 22 -17.83 -5.12 -4.34
C ALA A 22 -18.04 -3.90 -3.43
N ALA A 23 -16.98 -3.38 -2.80
CA ALA A 23 -17.06 -2.24 -1.89
C ALA A 23 -17.48 -0.94 -2.59
N LYS A 24 -17.10 -0.76 -3.86
CA LYS A 24 -17.46 0.38 -4.72
C LYS A 24 -18.96 0.50 -4.97
N THR A 25 -19.73 -0.59 -4.80
CA THR A 25 -21.19 -0.55 -4.96
C THR A 25 -21.91 0.23 -3.84
N LYS A 26 -21.22 0.56 -2.73
CA LYS A 26 -21.83 1.31 -1.64
C LYS A 26 -22.11 2.77 -2.06
N PRO A 27 -23.34 3.28 -1.86
CA PRO A 27 -23.71 4.64 -2.28
C PRO A 27 -23.08 5.75 -1.42
N PHE A 28 -22.40 5.41 -0.31
CA PHE A 28 -21.76 6.35 0.59
C PHE A 28 -20.56 5.71 1.31
N GLY A 29 -19.68 6.54 1.87
CA GLY A 29 -18.63 6.11 2.78
C GLY A 29 -17.48 5.31 2.14
N PHE A 30 -17.46 5.18 0.81
CA PHE A 30 -16.39 4.50 0.10
C PHE A 30 -15.83 5.37 -1.02
N LYS A 31 -14.61 5.90 -0.81
CA LYS A 31 -13.81 6.46 -1.88
C LYS A 31 -12.84 5.39 -2.36
N VAL A 32 -12.88 5.12 -3.66
CA VAL A 32 -12.07 4.06 -4.26
C VAL A 32 -10.60 4.50 -4.29
N PHE A 33 -9.74 3.66 -3.72
CA PHE A 33 -8.29 3.73 -3.87
C PHE A 33 -7.83 2.34 -4.32
N TYR A 34 -6.90 2.30 -5.26
CA TYR A 34 -6.42 1.03 -5.83
C TYR A 34 -5.04 0.68 -5.27
N PRO A 35 -4.76 -0.61 -5.03
CA PRO A 35 -3.44 -1.04 -4.62
C PRO A 35 -2.43 -0.82 -5.75
N GLY A 36 -1.20 -0.48 -5.39
CA GLY A 36 -0.12 -0.20 -6.32
C GLY A 36 1.16 -0.97 -6.01
N PRO A 37 2.25 -0.69 -6.75
CA PRO A 37 3.59 -1.16 -6.42
C PRO A 37 4.29 -0.29 -5.37
N GLY A 38 3.66 0.80 -4.93
CA GLY A 38 4.22 1.76 -3.98
C GLY A 38 3.59 3.13 -4.20
N LEU A 39 4.16 4.15 -3.54
CA LEU A 39 3.82 5.55 -3.77
C LEU A 39 4.79 6.17 -4.78
N GLY A 40 4.28 7.02 -5.66
CA GLY A 40 5.06 7.83 -6.59
C GLY A 40 4.68 9.31 -6.50
N GLY A 41 5.34 10.14 -7.29
CA GLY A 41 5.16 11.60 -7.24
C GLY A 41 5.79 12.24 -6.01
N HIS A 42 5.70 13.56 -5.89
CA HIS A 42 6.31 14.31 -4.78
C HIS A 42 5.32 14.62 -3.64
N CYS A 43 4.06 14.92 -3.96
CA CYS A 43 3.08 15.39 -2.96
C CYS A 43 2.82 14.36 -1.85
N ILE A 44 2.54 13.10 -2.21
CA ILE A 44 2.16 12.07 -1.24
C ILE A 44 3.33 11.63 -0.34
N PRO A 45 4.57 11.44 -0.84
CA PRO A 45 5.68 11.07 0.04
C PRO A 45 6.29 12.25 0.82
N ILE A 46 6.03 13.50 0.45
CA ILE A 46 6.65 14.67 1.12
C ILE A 46 5.66 15.39 2.03
N ASP A 47 4.49 15.76 1.52
CA ASP A 47 3.59 16.70 2.21
C ASP A 47 3.09 16.17 3.57
N PRO A 48 2.68 14.89 3.71
CA PRO A 48 2.28 14.34 5.01
C PRO A 48 3.44 14.28 6.01
N PHE A 49 4.66 14.02 5.52
CA PHE A 49 5.84 13.98 6.38
C PHE A 49 6.32 15.36 6.79
N TYR A 50 6.11 16.37 5.96
CA TYR A 50 6.29 17.75 6.36
C TYR A 50 5.36 18.13 7.52
N LEU A 51 4.08 17.73 7.45
CA LEU A 51 3.16 17.91 8.58
C LEU A 51 3.61 17.13 9.83
N THR A 52 4.12 15.92 9.65
CA THR A 52 4.69 15.11 10.74
C THR A 52 5.86 15.84 11.41
N TRP A 53 6.79 16.38 10.61
CA TRP A 53 7.90 17.17 11.12
C TRP A 53 7.42 18.42 11.87
N LYS A 54 6.43 19.15 11.32
CA LYS A 54 5.85 20.31 12.00
C LYS A 54 5.10 19.96 13.27
N ALA A 55 4.35 18.88 13.31
CA ALA A 55 3.62 18.44 14.51
C ALA A 55 4.56 18.14 15.69
N ARG A 56 5.77 17.63 15.41
CA ARG A 56 6.79 17.36 16.45
C ARG A 56 7.28 18.63 17.15
N GLU A 57 7.25 19.80 16.51
CA GLU A 57 7.56 21.09 17.16
C GLU A 57 6.51 21.47 18.23
N TYR A 58 5.34 20.83 18.20
CA TYR A 58 4.25 21.00 19.17
C TYR A 58 4.08 19.77 20.07
N ASP A 59 5.10 18.92 20.20
CA ASP A 59 5.08 17.66 20.96
C ASP A 59 3.96 16.68 20.52
N LEU A 60 3.52 16.79 19.25
CA LEU A 60 2.52 15.90 18.66
C LEU A 60 3.16 14.91 17.69
N THR A 61 2.81 13.63 17.85
CA THR A 61 3.21 12.55 16.92
C THR A 61 2.07 12.15 16.00
N THR A 62 2.29 12.22 14.69
CA THR A 62 1.34 11.82 13.64
C THR A 62 1.49 10.34 13.27
N ARG A 63 1.26 9.45 14.25
CA ARG A 63 1.48 7.98 14.12
C ARG A 63 0.85 7.35 12.87
N PHE A 64 -0.31 7.84 12.44
CA PHE A 64 -0.99 7.31 11.25
C PHE A 64 -0.23 7.63 9.96
N ILE A 65 0.37 8.82 9.87
CA ILE A 65 1.17 9.22 8.70
C ILE A 65 2.45 8.37 8.65
N GLU A 66 3.11 8.21 9.79
CA GLU A 66 4.34 7.41 9.91
C GLU A 66 4.08 5.95 9.52
N LEU A 67 3.02 5.33 10.09
CA LEU A 67 2.62 3.96 9.75
C LEU A 67 2.25 3.82 8.27
N ALA A 68 1.49 4.77 7.72
CA ALA A 68 1.17 4.76 6.29
C ALA A 68 2.45 4.82 5.44
N GLY A 69 3.45 5.58 5.88
CA GLY A 69 4.79 5.61 5.31
C GLY A 69 5.48 4.26 5.30
N GLU A 70 5.62 3.65 6.48
CA GLU A 70 6.27 2.35 6.67
C GLU A 70 5.66 1.27 5.78
N VAL A 71 4.33 1.15 5.78
CA VAL A 71 3.60 0.21 4.93
C VAL A 71 3.94 0.43 3.46
N ASN A 72 3.98 1.68 2.99
CA ASN A 72 4.22 1.97 1.58
C ASN A 72 5.67 1.76 1.14
N ILE A 73 6.64 1.93 2.04
CA ILE A 73 8.06 1.63 1.77
C ILE A 73 8.27 0.13 1.52
N SER A 74 7.50 -0.76 2.15
CA SER A 74 7.64 -2.21 1.96
C SER A 74 7.01 -2.75 0.67
N ILE A 75 6.09 -2.01 0.03
CA ILE A 75 5.30 -2.52 -1.12
C ILE A 75 6.15 -2.83 -2.37
N PRO A 76 7.15 -2.01 -2.76
CA PRO A 76 8.00 -2.34 -3.90
C PRO A 76 8.69 -3.70 -3.74
N TYR A 77 9.22 -3.98 -2.54
CA TYR A 77 9.87 -5.26 -2.24
C TYR A 77 8.89 -6.43 -2.35
N TYR A 78 7.69 -6.27 -1.78
CA TYR A 78 6.63 -7.25 -1.90
C TYR A 78 6.26 -7.53 -3.37
N VAL A 79 6.14 -6.50 -4.21
CA VAL A 79 5.84 -6.70 -5.64
C VAL A 79 6.97 -7.43 -6.36
N VAL A 80 8.24 -7.10 -6.06
CA VAL A 80 9.39 -7.81 -6.62
C VAL A 80 9.36 -9.29 -6.26
N GLU A 81 9.10 -9.62 -4.99
CA GLU A 81 8.97 -11.01 -4.52
C GLU A 81 7.88 -11.77 -5.29
N LYS A 82 6.69 -11.16 -5.46
CA LYS A 82 5.60 -11.77 -6.23
C LYS A 82 5.96 -12.01 -7.70
N VAL A 83 6.73 -11.11 -8.31
CA VAL A 83 7.23 -11.28 -9.68
C VAL A 83 8.23 -12.43 -9.75
N ILE A 84 9.16 -12.53 -8.79
CA ILE A 84 10.12 -13.64 -8.68
C ILE A 84 9.36 -14.98 -8.58
N ASP A 85 8.39 -15.08 -7.67
CA ASP A 85 7.56 -16.28 -7.51
C ASP A 85 6.84 -16.67 -8.81
N ALA A 86 6.25 -15.69 -9.49
CA ALA A 86 5.52 -15.93 -10.73
C ALA A 86 6.45 -16.41 -11.86
N LEU A 87 7.67 -15.89 -11.94
CA LEU A 87 8.69 -16.31 -12.91
C LEU A 87 9.22 -17.71 -12.61
N ASN A 88 9.49 -18.00 -11.35
CA ASN A 88 9.93 -19.32 -10.89
C ASN A 88 8.87 -20.40 -11.18
N LYS A 89 7.59 -20.12 -10.94
CA LYS A 89 6.47 -21.02 -11.32
C LYS A 89 6.42 -21.34 -12.81
N ARG A 90 6.96 -20.46 -13.67
CA ARG A 90 7.02 -20.64 -15.12
C ARG A 90 8.34 -21.22 -15.60
N GLY A 91 9.22 -21.66 -14.69
CA GLY A 91 10.56 -22.17 -15.04
C GLY A 91 11.51 -21.11 -15.60
N LYS A 92 11.19 -19.82 -15.45
CA LYS A 92 12.06 -18.70 -15.84
C LYS A 92 12.81 -18.20 -14.62
N ALA A 93 13.70 -19.04 -14.08
CA ALA A 93 14.44 -18.72 -12.88
C ALA A 93 15.23 -17.41 -13.05
N LEU A 94 15.03 -16.48 -12.11
CA LEU A 94 15.91 -15.32 -11.96
C LEU A 94 17.18 -15.78 -11.22
N LYS A 95 18.34 -15.24 -11.62
CA LYS A 95 19.60 -15.42 -10.90
C LYS A 95 19.60 -14.61 -9.62
#